data_AF-A0A2C5ZRQ8-F1
#
_entry.id   AF-A0A2C5ZRQ8-F1
#
_cell.length_a   1.000
_cell.length_b   1.000
_cell.length_c   1.000
_cell.angle_alpha   90.00
_cell.angle_beta   90.00
_cell.angle_gamma   90.00
#
_symmetry.space_group_name_H-M   'P 1'
#
loop_
_entity.id
_entity.type
_entity.pdbx_description
1 polymer ?
#
loop_
_entity_poly.entity_id
_entity_poly.type
_entity_poly.pdbx_seq_one_letter_code
_entity_poly.pdbx_strand_id
1 'polypeptide(L)'
;MIEAFTTTRAHLGQAADYASFVRFFQDGISQRGGDAAAVAHDFLFAQLPQPPRGGMLARLFSGLVHPLLQLLYGLEWAQPAIVAAALAQAAVHPSEVGDCMVDVDEYARDNQQLEAASVLDLCRHLHTRGGPLAQLTNWHDMGVNYIGKMVRLGGQDLLALLARIRVDPNSDLDEATAHLVHSAAYLVAAAAWHPPQKPTFDFFLMQVASPSSTTLLLLLLIEYIARGCPALRLDDALRDWSAPTSMAAPSPRHLLSRLLLTADDGHVVKTARALVVASDLSRKWHGRSWIRIAGDDAWVKVMQMLLSTVDRRDDQWLCDGKQWVRGAGFQEAWQAVPIME
;
A
#
# COMPACT_ATOMS: atom_id res chain seq x y z
N MET A 1 -2.46 12.81 30.39
CA MET A 1 -1.83 12.18 29.20
C MET A 1 -1.83 13.11 28.00
N ILE A 2 -2.98 13.57 27.50
CA ILE A 2 -3.06 14.51 26.36
C ILE A 2 -2.38 15.86 26.67
N GLU A 3 -2.55 16.42 27.86
CA GLU A 3 -1.83 17.65 28.27
C GLU A 3 -0.31 17.46 28.34
N ALA A 4 0.16 16.29 28.79
CA ALA A 4 1.58 15.92 28.77
C ALA A 4 2.11 15.69 27.34
N PHE A 5 1.22 15.45 26.37
CA PHE A 5 1.60 15.30 24.96
C PHE A 5 1.81 16.64 24.26
N THR A 6 1.22 17.72 24.77
CA THR A 6 1.41 19.07 24.22
C THR A 6 2.87 19.51 24.33
N THR A 7 3.56 19.13 25.42
CA THR A 7 4.99 19.36 25.62
C THR A 7 5.88 18.39 24.83
N THR A 8 5.39 17.19 24.48
CA THR A 8 6.15 16.23 23.64
C THR A 8 6.06 16.52 22.14
N ARG A 9 5.21 17.46 21.68
CA ARG A 9 5.17 17.86 20.26
C ARG A 9 6.53 18.31 19.71
N ALA A 10 7.37 18.93 20.55
CA ALA A 10 8.73 19.33 20.20
C ALA A 10 9.65 18.14 19.86
N HIS A 11 9.31 16.94 20.33
CA HIS A 11 10.06 15.70 20.12
C HIS A 11 9.55 14.88 18.92
N LEU A 12 8.49 15.34 18.24
CA LEU A 12 7.99 14.65 17.05
C LEU A 12 9.01 14.72 15.91
N GLY A 13 9.16 13.61 15.18
CA GLY A 13 10.15 13.45 14.12
C GLY A 13 11.59 13.18 14.61
N GLN A 14 11.81 13.02 15.92
CA GLN A 14 13.13 12.72 16.48
C GLN A 14 13.31 11.21 16.69
N ALA A 15 14.03 10.56 15.78
CA ALA A 15 14.29 9.11 15.85
C ALA A 15 14.89 8.65 17.19
N ALA A 16 15.70 9.49 17.83
CA ALA A 16 16.32 9.21 19.12
C ALA A 16 15.31 9.05 20.27
N ASP A 17 14.12 9.65 20.15
CA ASP A 17 13.10 9.63 21.19
C ASP A 17 12.17 8.40 21.12
N TYR A 18 12.42 7.46 20.20
CA TYR A 18 11.55 6.29 19.99
C TYR A 18 11.27 5.50 21.27
N ALA A 19 12.32 5.16 22.03
CA ALA A 19 12.15 4.38 23.26
C ALA A 19 11.30 5.11 24.31
N SER A 20 11.46 6.44 24.40
CA SER A 20 10.66 7.30 25.28
C SER A 20 9.18 7.29 24.86
N PHE A 21 8.91 7.39 23.55
CA PHE A 21 7.55 7.29 23.03
C PHE A 21 6.93 5.91 23.24
N VAL A 22 7.69 4.81 23.07
CA VAL A 22 7.20 3.46 23.38
C VAL A 22 6.72 3.40 24.82
N ARG A 23 7.54 3.87 25.76
CA ARG A 23 7.18 3.87 27.18
C ARG A 23 5.95 4.74 27.45
N PHE A 24 5.90 5.93 26.86
CA PHE A 24 4.76 6.84 26.96
C PHE A 24 3.44 6.19 26.52
N PHE A 25 3.41 5.55 25.36
CA PHE A 25 2.20 4.89 24.86
C PHE A 25 1.85 3.64 25.66
N GLN A 26 2.84 2.86 26.13
CA GLN A 26 2.59 1.73 27.04
C GLN A 26 1.90 2.20 28.33
N ASP A 27 2.42 3.24 28.96
CA ASP A 27 1.82 3.82 30.17
C ASP A 27 0.42 4.35 29.90
N GLY A 28 0.22 4.98 28.74
CA GLY A 28 -1.09 5.46 28.33
C GLY A 28 -2.13 4.34 28.17
N ILE A 29 -1.73 3.24 27.53
CA ILE A 29 -2.58 2.05 27.38
C ILE A 29 -2.89 1.43 28.74
N SER A 30 -1.90 1.29 29.62
CA SER A 30 -2.11 0.76 30.98
C SER A 30 -3.08 1.63 31.79
N GLN A 31 -2.98 2.96 31.71
CA GLN A 31 -3.89 3.89 32.37
C GLN A 31 -5.33 3.81 31.85
N ARG A 32 -5.53 3.32 30.62
CA ARG A 32 -6.84 3.06 30.01
C ARG A 32 -7.29 1.60 30.17
N GLY A 33 -6.76 0.89 31.16
CA GLY A 33 -7.15 -0.49 31.43
C GLY A 33 -6.79 -1.46 30.30
N GLY A 34 -5.79 -1.14 29.48
CA GLY A 34 -5.36 -1.95 28.34
C GLY A 34 -6.01 -1.58 27.01
N ASP A 35 -6.87 -0.55 26.96
CA ASP A 35 -7.56 -0.14 25.73
C ASP A 35 -6.62 0.60 24.76
N ALA A 36 -5.91 -0.18 23.96
CA ALA A 36 -5.01 0.31 22.93
C ALA A 36 -5.73 1.05 21.79
N ALA A 37 -6.96 0.66 21.48
CA ALA A 37 -7.74 1.29 20.41
C ALA A 37 -8.16 2.71 20.80
N ALA A 38 -8.62 2.91 22.04
CA ALA A 38 -8.96 4.24 22.54
C ALA A 38 -7.72 5.16 22.61
N VAL A 39 -6.56 4.62 22.98
CA VAL A 39 -5.30 5.39 22.94
C VAL A 39 -4.95 5.78 21.51
N ALA A 40 -4.97 4.85 20.56
CA ALA A 40 -4.70 5.16 19.15
C ALA A 40 -5.68 6.21 18.60
N HIS A 41 -6.96 6.10 18.93
CA HIS A 41 -7.99 7.06 18.54
C HIS A 41 -7.67 8.48 19.03
N ASP A 42 -7.32 8.65 20.29
CA ASP A 42 -7.06 9.96 20.88
C ASP A 42 -5.85 10.66 20.27
N PHE A 43 -4.80 9.90 19.93
CA PHE A 43 -3.59 10.49 19.36
C PHE A 43 -3.69 10.72 17.85
N LEU A 44 -4.47 9.92 17.12
CA LEU A 44 -4.55 9.99 15.66
C LEU A 44 -5.76 10.77 15.15
N PHE A 45 -6.92 10.60 15.78
CA PHE A 45 -8.20 11.02 15.20
C PHE A 45 -8.92 12.11 15.97
N ALA A 46 -8.49 12.47 17.19
CA ALA A 46 -9.13 13.50 18.00
C ALA A 46 -9.20 14.90 17.36
N GLN A 47 -8.39 15.16 16.32
CA GLN A 47 -8.35 16.44 15.60
C GLN A 47 -9.02 16.37 14.21
N LEU A 48 -9.67 15.25 13.85
CA LEU A 48 -10.48 15.20 12.63
C LEU A 48 -11.71 16.12 12.75
N PRO A 49 -12.19 16.69 11.63
CA PRO A 49 -11.75 16.48 10.24
C PRO A 49 -10.58 17.37 9.78
N GLN A 50 -9.93 18.11 10.68
CA GLN A 50 -8.84 19.04 10.34
C GLN A 50 -7.55 18.67 11.08
N PRO A 51 -6.89 17.56 10.70
CA PRO A 51 -5.67 17.13 11.36
C PRO A 51 -4.54 18.14 11.16
N PRO A 52 -3.71 18.42 12.18
CA PRO A 52 -2.60 19.36 12.02
C PRO A 52 -1.49 18.76 11.15
N ARG A 53 -0.89 19.60 10.31
CA ARG A 53 0.39 19.30 9.64
C ARG A 53 1.46 18.97 10.69
N GLY A 54 2.30 17.99 10.40
CA GLY A 54 3.31 17.48 11.33
C GLY A 54 2.75 16.70 12.52
N GLY A 55 1.43 16.47 12.58
CA GLY A 55 0.76 15.70 13.64
C GLY A 55 0.95 14.19 13.50
N MET A 56 0.46 13.45 14.50
CA MET A 56 0.54 11.99 14.54
C MET A 56 -0.12 11.32 13.33
N LEU A 57 -1.29 11.80 12.89
CA LEU A 57 -1.98 11.25 11.72
C LEU A 57 -1.15 11.43 10.45
N ALA A 58 -0.57 12.62 10.23
CA ALA A 58 0.28 12.86 9.07
C ALA A 58 1.52 11.96 9.06
N ARG A 59 2.12 11.72 10.23
CA ARG A 59 3.31 10.86 10.37
C ARG A 59 3.00 9.36 10.27
N LEU A 60 1.73 8.97 10.40
CA LEU A 60 1.30 7.58 10.23
C LEU A 60 1.59 7.08 8.80
N PHE A 61 1.57 7.98 7.81
CA PHE A 61 1.74 7.68 6.39
C PHE A 61 3.20 7.72 5.91
N SER A 62 4.14 7.76 6.86
CA SER A 62 5.55 7.91 6.56
C SER A 62 6.31 6.58 6.50
N GLY A 63 7.52 6.63 5.93
CA GLY A 63 8.28 5.45 5.53
C GLY A 63 7.54 4.64 4.46
N LEU A 64 7.85 3.34 4.34
CA LEU A 64 7.03 2.40 3.55
C LEU A 64 5.74 2.02 4.31
N VAL A 65 5.01 3.03 4.81
CA VAL A 65 3.82 2.89 5.66
C VAL A 65 4.00 1.98 6.90
N HIS A 66 5.23 1.82 7.39
CA HIS A 66 5.52 0.94 8.53
C HIS A 66 4.72 1.29 9.79
N PRO A 67 4.57 2.57 10.19
CA PRO A 67 3.75 2.92 11.35
C PRO A 67 2.28 2.51 11.17
N LEU A 68 1.69 2.76 9.99
CA LEU A 68 0.31 2.37 9.68
C LEU A 68 0.12 0.85 9.69
N LEU A 69 0.98 0.12 8.96
CA LEU A 69 0.92 -1.34 8.88
C LEU A 69 1.04 -1.98 10.26
N GLN A 70 2.02 -1.55 11.05
CA GLN A 70 2.25 -2.06 12.39
C GLN A 70 1.07 -1.74 13.31
N LEU A 71 0.53 -0.52 13.24
CA LEU A 71 -0.63 -0.12 14.04
C LEU A 71 -1.83 -1.00 13.75
N LEU A 72 -2.16 -1.18 12.48
CA LEU A 72 -3.35 -1.90 12.07
C LEU A 72 -3.27 -3.40 12.37
N TYR A 73 -2.09 -4.01 12.26
CA TYR A 73 -1.87 -5.37 12.75
C TYR A 73 -1.97 -5.45 14.28
N GLY A 74 -1.44 -4.45 14.99
CA GLY A 74 -1.59 -4.36 16.45
C GLY A 74 -3.06 -4.27 16.88
N LEU A 75 -3.88 -3.50 16.16
CA LEU A 75 -5.31 -3.40 16.40
C LEU A 75 -6.06 -4.68 16.00
N GLU A 76 -5.80 -5.23 14.81
CA GLU A 76 -6.46 -6.42 14.28
C GLU A 76 -6.30 -7.63 15.22
N TRP A 77 -5.09 -7.84 15.75
CA TRP A 77 -4.79 -8.97 16.63
C TRP A 77 -4.85 -8.63 18.12
N ALA A 78 -5.41 -7.46 18.47
CA ALA A 78 -5.52 -6.98 19.83
C ALA A 78 -4.20 -7.13 20.62
N GLN A 79 -3.10 -6.60 20.06
CA GLN A 79 -1.76 -6.64 20.61
C GLN A 79 -1.34 -5.24 21.10
N PRO A 80 -1.55 -4.89 22.38
CA PRO A 80 -1.32 -3.53 22.88
C PRO A 80 0.15 -3.09 22.79
N ALA A 81 1.09 -4.03 22.95
CA ALA A 81 2.51 -3.75 22.80
C ALA A 81 2.88 -3.34 21.36
N ILE A 82 2.24 -3.95 20.36
CA ILE A 82 2.44 -3.61 18.95
C ILE A 82 1.82 -2.24 18.65
N VAL A 83 0.64 -1.95 19.20
CA VAL A 83 0.00 -0.63 19.06
C VAL A 83 0.89 0.48 19.66
N ALA A 84 1.42 0.28 20.87
CA ALA A 84 2.34 1.24 21.49
C ALA A 84 3.60 1.48 20.65
N ALA A 85 4.21 0.40 20.14
CA ALA A 85 5.37 0.49 19.27
C ALA A 85 5.04 1.21 17.95
N ALA A 86 3.87 0.95 17.36
CA ALA A 86 3.43 1.61 16.13
C ALA A 86 3.17 3.11 16.31
N LEU A 87 2.53 3.51 17.41
CA LEU A 87 2.31 4.92 17.76
C LEU A 87 3.66 5.61 18.02
N ALA A 88 4.59 4.95 18.71
CA ALA A 88 5.93 5.48 18.90
C ALA A 88 6.67 5.65 17.57
N GLN A 89 6.53 4.67 16.67
CA GLN A 89 7.09 4.74 15.33
C GLN A 89 6.51 5.93 14.56
N ALA A 90 5.18 6.13 14.59
CA ALA A 90 4.54 7.30 14.00
C ALA A 90 5.06 8.61 14.61
N ALA A 91 5.25 8.68 15.93
CA ALA A 91 5.72 9.90 16.60
C ALA A 91 7.11 10.36 16.10
N VAL A 92 7.99 9.42 15.74
CA VAL A 92 9.38 9.72 15.33
C VAL A 92 9.59 9.79 13.82
N HIS A 93 8.62 9.36 13.01
CA HIS A 93 8.73 9.42 11.54
C HIS A 93 8.45 10.82 11.01
N PRO A 94 9.00 11.20 9.84
CA PRO A 94 8.72 12.51 9.23
C PRO A 94 7.29 12.55 8.65
N SER A 95 6.74 13.72 8.34
CA SER A 95 5.29 13.89 8.06
C SER A 95 4.93 14.21 6.60
N GLU A 96 5.89 14.29 5.68
CA GLU A 96 5.67 14.98 4.39
C GLU A 96 4.56 14.35 3.53
N VAL A 97 4.43 13.02 3.55
CA VAL A 97 3.39 12.32 2.80
C VAL A 97 2.00 12.63 3.36
N GLY A 98 1.86 12.62 4.69
CA GLY A 98 0.60 12.94 5.34
C GLY A 98 0.26 14.43 5.29
N ASP A 99 1.26 15.31 5.36
CA ASP A 99 1.06 16.75 5.17
C ASP A 99 0.54 17.04 3.76
N CYS A 100 1.05 16.34 2.75
CA CYS A 100 0.51 16.40 1.39
C CYS A 100 -0.96 15.96 1.31
N MET A 101 -1.41 14.98 2.11
CA MET A 101 -2.82 14.60 2.12
C MET A 101 -3.70 15.70 2.71
N VAL A 102 -3.22 16.39 3.75
CA VAL A 102 -3.90 17.58 4.28
C VAL A 102 -3.96 18.69 3.23
N ASP A 103 -2.86 18.90 2.50
CA ASP A 103 -2.83 19.87 1.39
C ASP A 103 -3.80 19.49 0.26
N VAL A 104 -3.98 18.20 -0.03
CA VAL A 104 -4.97 17.71 -1.00
C VAL A 104 -6.39 18.04 -0.56
N ASP A 105 -6.72 17.84 0.71
CA ASP A 105 -8.06 18.17 1.25
C ASP A 105 -8.34 19.67 1.20
N GLU A 106 -7.35 20.50 1.53
CA GLU A 106 -7.44 21.96 1.39
C GLU A 106 -7.60 22.38 -0.08
N TYR A 107 -6.76 21.85 -0.97
CA TYR A 107 -6.81 22.15 -2.40
C TYR A 107 -8.14 21.71 -3.03
N ALA A 108 -8.65 20.53 -2.68
CA ALA A 108 -9.92 20.02 -3.19
C ALA A 108 -11.12 20.88 -2.75
N ARG A 109 -11.07 21.43 -1.52
CA ARG A 109 -12.09 22.35 -1.01
C ARG A 109 -12.13 23.65 -1.81
N ASP A 110 -10.98 24.16 -2.21
CA ASP A 110 -10.86 25.39 -3.00
C ASP A 110 -11.12 25.15 -4.50
N ASN A 111 -11.09 23.90 -4.95
CA ASN A 111 -11.23 23.50 -6.35
C ASN A 111 -12.36 22.48 -6.58
N GLN A 112 -13.56 22.81 -6.10
CA GLN A 112 -14.73 21.92 -6.18
C GLN A 112 -15.11 21.53 -7.62
N GLN A 113 -14.77 22.37 -8.60
CA GLN A 113 -15.01 22.17 -10.03
C GLN A 113 -14.20 21.03 -10.68
N LEU A 114 -13.17 20.48 -10.01
CA LEU A 114 -12.39 19.38 -10.57
C LEU A 114 -13.25 18.12 -10.75
N GLU A 115 -13.15 17.51 -11.93
CA GLU A 115 -13.81 16.24 -12.21
C GLU A 115 -13.16 15.10 -11.42
N ALA A 116 -14.00 14.37 -10.68
CA ALA A 116 -13.59 13.20 -9.93
C ALA A 116 -13.16 12.06 -10.86
N ALA A 117 -12.18 11.27 -10.42
CA ALA A 117 -11.67 10.12 -11.16
C ALA A 117 -11.30 8.98 -10.21
N SER A 118 -11.39 7.74 -10.70
CA SER A 118 -10.89 6.59 -9.95
C SER A 118 -9.36 6.56 -9.95
N VAL A 119 -8.76 5.97 -8.90
CA VAL A 119 -7.30 5.81 -8.80
C VAL A 119 -6.75 5.07 -10.02
N LEU A 120 -7.41 3.99 -10.46
CA LEU A 120 -6.94 3.19 -11.60
C LEU A 120 -7.01 3.95 -12.93
N ASP A 121 -8.00 4.84 -13.11
CA ASP A 121 -8.08 5.68 -14.30
C ASP A 121 -6.97 6.74 -14.32
N LEU A 122 -6.64 7.31 -13.16
CA LEU A 122 -5.49 8.21 -13.02
C LEU A 122 -4.16 7.50 -13.28
N CYS A 123 -3.98 6.28 -12.76
CA CYS A 123 -2.80 5.45 -13.05
C CYS A 123 -2.65 5.20 -14.56
N ARG A 124 -3.73 4.76 -15.23
CA ARG A 124 -3.73 4.50 -16.67
C ARG A 124 -3.47 5.77 -17.47
N HIS A 125 -4.05 6.89 -17.05
CA HIS A 125 -3.84 8.18 -17.69
C HIS A 125 -2.36 8.61 -17.63
N LEU A 126 -1.74 8.53 -16.46
CA LEU A 126 -0.33 8.84 -16.27
C LEU A 126 0.58 7.94 -17.10
N HIS A 127 0.33 6.63 -17.09
CA HIS A 127 1.12 5.68 -17.89
C HIS A 127 1.05 5.96 -19.39
N THR A 128 -0.17 6.21 -19.90
CA THR A 128 -0.40 6.38 -21.35
C THR A 128 0.03 7.74 -21.86
N ARG A 129 -0.21 8.82 -21.11
CA ARG A 129 0.14 10.18 -21.53
C ARG A 129 1.56 10.58 -21.16
N GLY A 130 2.13 9.98 -20.13
CA GLY A 130 3.40 10.41 -19.56
C GLY A 130 3.33 11.82 -18.97
N GLY A 131 4.43 12.57 -19.12
CA GLY A 131 4.56 13.95 -18.65
C GLY A 131 5.32 14.08 -17.32
N PRO A 132 5.44 15.33 -16.79
CA PRO A 132 6.30 15.61 -15.65
C PRO A 132 5.97 14.79 -14.40
N LEU A 133 4.69 14.56 -14.10
CA LEU A 133 4.27 13.74 -12.96
C LEU A 133 4.62 12.26 -13.14
N ALA A 134 4.52 11.72 -14.36
CA ALA A 134 4.89 10.33 -14.63
C ALA A 134 6.41 10.10 -14.59
N GLN A 135 7.19 11.15 -14.82
CA GLN A 135 8.66 11.16 -14.81
C GLN A 135 9.23 11.85 -13.55
N LEU A 136 8.39 12.04 -12.53
CA LEU A 136 8.75 12.77 -11.32
C LEU A 136 9.90 12.11 -10.55
N THR A 137 10.11 10.83 -10.82
CA THR A 137 11.05 9.96 -10.16
C THR A 137 11.76 9.09 -11.18
N ASN A 138 13.00 8.74 -10.87
CA ASN A 138 13.78 7.79 -11.67
C ASN A 138 14.35 6.66 -10.79
N TRP A 139 14.90 5.64 -11.45
CA TRP A 139 15.52 4.49 -10.80
C TRP A 139 16.51 4.85 -9.68
N HIS A 140 17.32 5.90 -9.88
CA HIS A 140 18.34 6.32 -8.92
C HIS A 140 17.79 7.08 -7.71
N ASP A 141 16.53 7.52 -7.75
CA ASP A 141 15.87 8.17 -6.62
C ASP A 141 15.38 7.16 -5.56
N MET A 142 15.30 5.88 -5.92
CA MET A 142 14.74 4.83 -5.06
C MET A 142 15.56 4.66 -3.77
N GLY A 143 14.89 4.82 -2.62
CA GLY A 143 15.52 4.77 -1.30
C GLY A 143 14.55 5.12 -0.17
N VAL A 144 15.07 5.30 1.05
CA VAL A 144 14.27 5.44 2.28
C VAL A 144 13.38 6.70 2.31
N ASN A 145 13.83 7.82 1.71
CA ASN A 145 13.12 9.12 1.75
C ASN A 145 12.53 9.55 0.41
N TYR A 146 12.48 8.60 -0.50
CA TYR A 146 12.16 8.80 -1.89
C TYR A 146 10.74 9.38 -2.13
N ILE A 147 9.74 8.85 -1.43
CA ILE A 147 8.34 9.31 -1.58
C ILE A 147 8.19 10.75 -1.08
N GLY A 148 8.84 11.10 0.03
CA GLY A 148 8.88 12.47 0.52
C GLY A 148 9.53 13.44 -0.49
N LYS A 149 10.59 13.01 -1.18
CA LYS A 149 11.19 13.79 -2.28
C LYS A 149 10.20 13.96 -3.44
N MET A 150 9.54 12.89 -3.86
CA MET A 150 8.53 12.91 -4.93
C MET A 150 7.40 13.90 -4.59
N VAL A 151 6.84 13.82 -3.39
CA VAL A 151 5.78 14.72 -2.93
C VAL A 151 6.21 16.19 -3.02
N ARG A 152 7.43 16.51 -2.57
CA ARG A 152 7.99 17.87 -2.67
C ARG A 152 8.18 18.34 -4.11
N LEU A 153 8.67 17.47 -4.98
CA LEU A 153 8.89 17.80 -6.39
C LEU A 153 7.58 17.95 -7.17
N GLY A 154 6.56 17.14 -6.83
CA GLY A 154 5.28 17.12 -7.52
C GLY A 154 4.45 18.39 -7.29
N GLY A 155 4.61 19.01 -6.12
CA GLY A 155 4.03 20.32 -5.81
C GLY A 155 2.54 20.44 -6.17
N GLN A 156 2.15 21.57 -6.75
CA GLN A 156 0.76 21.86 -7.11
C GLN A 156 0.19 20.90 -8.16
N ASP A 157 1.01 20.41 -9.09
CA ASP A 157 0.55 19.48 -10.13
C ASP A 157 0.12 18.13 -9.51
N LEU A 158 0.89 17.65 -8.52
CA LEU A 158 0.55 16.44 -7.78
C LEU A 158 -0.71 16.65 -6.92
N LEU A 159 -0.85 17.81 -6.24
CA LEU A 159 -2.06 18.14 -5.48
C LEU A 159 -3.29 18.18 -6.39
N ALA A 160 -3.20 18.82 -7.56
CA ALA A 160 -4.29 18.89 -8.52
C ALA A 160 -4.71 17.51 -9.04
N LEU A 161 -3.75 16.60 -9.25
CA LEU A 161 -4.02 15.22 -9.63
C LEU A 161 -4.71 14.45 -8.50
N LEU A 162 -4.17 14.51 -7.28
CA LEU A 162 -4.67 13.78 -6.12
C LEU A 162 -6.06 14.26 -5.68
N ALA A 163 -6.35 15.56 -5.78
CA ALA A 163 -7.64 16.16 -5.44
C ALA A 163 -8.83 15.69 -6.32
N ARG A 164 -8.54 14.99 -7.42
CA ARG A 164 -9.55 14.32 -8.25
C ARG A 164 -10.03 13.01 -7.65
N ILE A 165 -9.28 12.42 -6.71
CA ILE A 165 -9.72 11.25 -5.95
C ILE A 165 -10.68 11.76 -4.87
N ARG A 166 -11.97 11.49 -5.03
CA ARG A 166 -13.01 11.93 -4.10
C ARG A 166 -13.79 10.73 -3.56
N VAL A 167 -14.14 10.81 -2.28
CA VAL A 167 -15.06 9.87 -1.63
C VAL A 167 -16.39 10.59 -1.44
N ASP A 168 -17.47 10.02 -1.99
CA ASP A 168 -18.82 10.51 -1.73
C ASP A 168 -19.26 10.01 -0.34
N PRO A 169 -19.53 10.90 0.63
CA PRO A 169 -19.97 10.48 1.97
C PRO A 169 -21.32 9.76 1.97
N ASN A 170 -22.09 9.85 0.88
CA ASN A 170 -23.36 9.14 0.72
C ASN A 170 -23.23 7.83 -0.06
N SER A 171 -22.01 7.47 -0.50
CA SER A 171 -21.78 6.21 -1.19
C SER A 171 -21.97 5.01 -0.26
N ASP A 172 -22.31 3.87 -0.84
CA ASP A 172 -22.30 2.60 -0.12
C ASP A 172 -20.87 2.30 0.35
N LEU A 173 -20.64 2.41 1.67
CA LEU A 173 -19.33 2.19 2.28
C LEU A 173 -18.78 0.80 2.01
N ASP A 174 -19.65 -0.22 1.92
CA ASP A 174 -19.24 -1.58 1.61
C ASP A 174 -18.78 -1.69 0.15
N GLU A 175 -19.45 -1.01 -0.77
CA GLU A 175 -19.03 -0.97 -2.18
C GLU A 175 -17.72 -0.19 -2.33
N ALA A 176 -17.63 0.98 -1.70
CA ALA A 176 -16.44 1.82 -1.73
C ALA A 176 -15.22 1.09 -1.17
N THR A 177 -15.38 0.37 -0.05
CA THR A 177 -14.33 -0.45 0.56
C THR A 177 -13.91 -1.58 -0.37
N ALA A 178 -14.88 -2.31 -0.94
CA ALA A 178 -14.57 -3.40 -1.87
C ALA A 178 -13.87 -2.90 -3.14
N HIS A 179 -14.30 -1.75 -3.68
CA HIS A 179 -13.68 -1.13 -4.86
C HIS A 179 -12.24 -0.70 -4.58
N LEU A 180 -11.96 -0.13 -3.41
CA LEU A 180 -10.61 0.25 -2.98
C LEU A 180 -9.71 -0.98 -2.82
N VAL A 181 -10.16 -2.02 -2.09
CA VAL A 181 -9.41 -3.27 -1.90
C VAL A 181 -9.17 -3.98 -3.23
N HIS A 182 -10.17 -4.02 -4.11
CA HIS A 182 -10.04 -4.59 -5.44
C HIS A 182 -9.02 -3.82 -6.29
N SER A 183 -9.07 -2.48 -6.25
CA SER A 183 -8.15 -1.63 -7.02
C SER A 183 -6.70 -1.83 -6.59
N ALA A 184 -6.45 -1.95 -5.28
CA ALA A 184 -5.13 -2.24 -4.75
C ALA A 184 -4.63 -3.63 -5.18
N ALA A 185 -5.46 -4.67 -5.06
CA ALA A 185 -5.11 -6.02 -5.53
C ALA A 185 -4.83 -6.06 -7.03
N TYR A 186 -5.66 -5.41 -7.85
CA TYR A 186 -5.45 -5.28 -9.28
C TYR A 186 -4.15 -4.57 -9.60
N LEU A 187 -3.87 -3.42 -8.97
CA LEU A 187 -2.67 -2.64 -9.23
C LEU A 187 -1.40 -3.46 -8.98
N VAL A 188 -1.34 -4.16 -7.85
CA VAL A 188 -0.19 -5.00 -7.48
C VAL A 188 -0.04 -6.19 -8.42
N ALA A 189 -1.13 -6.88 -8.74
CA ALA A 189 -1.10 -8.03 -9.65
C ALA A 189 -0.72 -7.62 -11.08
N ALA A 190 -1.26 -6.50 -11.58
CA ALA A 190 -1.03 -6.02 -12.93
C ALA A 190 0.41 -5.50 -13.10
N ALA A 191 0.96 -4.83 -12.09
CA ALA A 191 2.34 -4.33 -12.11
C ALA A 191 3.39 -5.46 -12.09
N ALA A 192 2.99 -6.69 -11.73
CA ALA A 192 3.89 -7.85 -11.74
C ALA A 192 4.16 -8.39 -13.15
N TRP A 193 3.50 -7.87 -14.18
CA TRP A 193 3.63 -8.34 -15.55
C TRP A 193 4.52 -7.43 -16.40
N HIS A 194 5.70 -7.93 -16.78
CA HIS A 194 6.66 -7.24 -17.63
C HIS A 194 7.34 -8.24 -18.59
N PRO A 195 6.70 -8.64 -19.69
CA PRO A 195 7.30 -9.58 -20.63
C PRO A 195 8.58 -9.00 -21.25
N PRO A 196 9.60 -9.83 -21.54
CA PRO A 196 9.59 -11.30 -21.50
C PRO A 196 9.91 -11.91 -20.12
N GLN A 197 10.11 -11.09 -19.08
CA GLN A 197 10.41 -11.60 -17.74
C GLN A 197 9.24 -12.37 -17.15
N LYS A 198 9.55 -13.39 -16.32
CA LYS A 198 8.53 -14.09 -15.54
C LYS A 198 7.80 -13.11 -14.61
N PRO A 199 6.50 -13.35 -14.31
CA PRO A 199 5.76 -12.50 -13.38
C PRO A 199 6.52 -12.32 -12.07
N THR A 200 6.75 -11.08 -11.65
CA THR A 200 7.49 -10.77 -10.41
C THR A 200 6.89 -9.56 -9.73
N PHE A 201 6.51 -9.69 -8.46
CA PHE A 201 5.82 -8.64 -7.72
C PHE A 201 6.79 -7.55 -7.24
N ASP A 202 6.28 -6.31 -7.15
CA ASP A 202 7.03 -5.17 -6.63
C ASP A 202 6.97 -5.10 -5.11
N PHE A 203 8.14 -5.11 -4.47
CA PHE A 203 8.31 -5.09 -3.01
C PHE A 203 7.52 -3.97 -2.32
N PHE A 204 7.43 -2.81 -2.96
CA PHE A 204 6.77 -1.65 -2.38
C PHE A 204 5.28 -1.62 -2.71
N LEU A 205 4.88 -1.95 -3.94
CA LEU A 205 3.45 -1.99 -4.28
C LEU A 205 2.72 -3.08 -3.49
N MET A 206 3.38 -4.19 -3.15
CA MET A 206 2.79 -5.21 -2.28
C MET A 206 2.32 -4.66 -0.92
N GLN A 207 2.95 -3.60 -0.41
CA GLN A 207 2.58 -2.99 0.88
C GLN A 207 1.22 -2.28 0.82
N VAL A 208 0.86 -1.69 -0.33
CA VAL A 208 -0.41 -0.96 -0.48
C VAL A 208 -1.61 -1.89 -0.69
N ALA A 209 -1.39 -3.14 -1.11
CA ALA A 209 -2.44 -4.15 -1.20
C ALA A 209 -2.83 -4.76 0.15
N SER A 210 -1.99 -4.67 1.20
CA SER A 210 -2.33 -5.23 2.51
C SER A 210 -3.69 -4.67 2.98
N PRO A 211 -4.66 -5.51 3.43
CA PRO A 211 -5.98 -5.05 3.88
C PRO A 211 -5.88 -4.00 4.99
N SER A 212 -4.81 -4.08 5.78
CA SER A 212 -4.40 -3.08 6.73
C SER A 212 -4.11 -1.74 6.02
N SER A 213 -3.22 -1.68 5.04
CA SER A 213 -2.90 -0.45 4.29
C SER A 213 -4.01 0.08 3.38
N THR A 214 -5.03 -0.73 3.05
CA THR A 214 -6.00 -0.40 2.00
C THR A 214 -7.04 0.65 2.41
N THR A 215 -6.73 1.52 3.37
CA THR A 215 -7.62 2.57 3.84
C THR A 215 -7.45 3.89 3.08
N LEU A 216 -6.48 4.00 2.14
CA LEU A 216 -6.07 5.32 1.61
C LEU A 216 -5.82 5.31 0.10
N LEU A 217 -6.83 5.75 -0.66
CA LEU A 217 -6.79 5.89 -2.12
C LEU A 217 -5.61 6.76 -2.61
N LEU A 218 -5.25 7.81 -1.86
CA LEU A 218 -4.17 8.73 -2.24
C LEU A 218 -2.80 8.02 -2.25
N LEU A 219 -2.56 7.15 -1.26
CA LEU A 219 -1.31 6.39 -1.17
C LEU A 219 -1.10 5.43 -2.33
N LEU A 220 -2.18 4.83 -2.86
CA LEU A 220 -2.10 3.96 -4.03
C LEU A 220 -1.54 4.71 -5.25
N LEU A 221 -2.03 5.92 -5.52
CA LEU A 221 -1.57 6.71 -6.66
C LEU A 221 -0.17 7.27 -6.43
N ILE A 222 0.13 7.72 -5.21
CA ILE A 222 1.46 8.17 -4.81
C ILE A 222 2.47 7.06 -5.06
N GLU A 223 2.25 5.85 -4.51
CA GLU A 223 3.15 4.71 -4.66
C GLU A 223 3.25 4.22 -6.11
N TYR A 224 2.18 4.31 -6.89
CA TYR A 224 2.19 4.00 -8.32
C TYR A 224 3.14 4.92 -9.11
N ILE A 225 3.02 6.24 -8.92
CA ILE A 225 3.95 7.22 -9.50
C ILE A 225 5.36 6.93 -9.00
N ALA A 226 5.47 6.64 -7.70
CA ALA A 226 6.72 6.31 -7.06
C ALA A 226 7.37 5.02 -7.61
N ARG A 227 6.69 4.18 -8.38
CA ARG A 227 7.31 3.00 -9.02
C ARG A 227 7.51 3.17 -10.51
N GLY A 228 7.49 4.40 -11.02
CA GLY A 228 7.71 4.70 -12.44
C GLY A 228 6.48 4.41 -13.30
N CYS A 229 5.28 4.46 -12.71
CA CYS A 229 4.01 4.22 -13.40
C CYS A 229 4.00 2.91 -14.22
N PRO A 230 4.15 1.72 -13.60
CA PRO A 230 4.19 0.45 -14.31
C PRO A 230 2.93 0.22 -15.17
N ALA A 231 3.09 -0.49 -16.28
CA ALA A 231 1.97 -0.86 -17.14
C ALA A 231 0.99 -1.77 -16.39
N LEU A 232 -0.30 -1.44 -16.40
CA LEU A 232 -1.33 -2.23 -15.75
C LEU A 232 -2.00 -3.17 -16.76
N ARG A 233 -1.32 -4.27 -17.12
CA ARG A 233 -1.69 -5.20 -18.20
C ARG A 233 -2.04 -6.60 -17.70
N LEU A 234 -2.85 -6.70 -16.65
CA LEU A 234 -3.18 -7.99 -16.05
C LEU A 234 -3.87 -8.95 -17.03
N ASP A 235 -4.76 -8.46 -17.91
CA ASP A 235 -5.45 -9.31 -18.89
C ASP A 235 -4.46 -10.03 -19.83
N ASP A 236 -3.32 -9.39 -20.13
CA ASP A 236 -2.27 -10.01 -20.93
C ASP A 236 -1.53 -11.08 -20.13
N ALA A 237 -1.22 -10.84 -18.86
CA ALA A 237 -0.66 -11.87 -17.98
C ALA A 237 -1.61 -13.08 -17.84
N LEU A 238 -2.91 -12.81 -17.68
CA LEU A 238 -3.94 -13.83 -17.56
C LEU A 238 -4.15 -14.63 -18.86
N ARG A 239 -3.72 -14.11 -20.01
CA ARG A 239 -3.79 -14.82 -21.29
C ARG A 239 -2.48 -15.52 -21.64
N ASP A 240 -1.36 -14.83 -21.47
CA ASP A 240 -0.09 -15.17 -22.09
C ASP A 240 0.85 -15.98 -21.15
N TRP A 241 0.70 -15.85 -19.84
CA TRP A 241 1.47 -16.65 -18.88
C TRP A 241 0.72 -17.92 -18.47
N SER A 242 1.42 -19.01 -18.16
CA SER A 242 0.81 -20.20 -17.56
C SER A 242 1.63 -20.70 -16.39
N ALA A 243 0.97 -21.03 -15.29
CA ALA A 243 1.63 -21.60 -14.12
C ALA A 243 2.04 -23.05 -14.40
N PRO A 244 3.16 -23.54 -13.83
CA PRO A 244 3.50 -24.95 -13.86
C PRO A 244 2.37 -25.81 -13.29
N THR A 245 2.20 -27.05 -13.79
CA THR A 245 1.16 -27.97 -13.30
C THR A 245 1.27 -28.23 -11.79
N SER A 246 2.48 -28.15 -11.23
CA SER A 246 2.74 -28.24 -9.80
C SER A 246 2.08 -27.12 -8.97
N MET A 247 1.64 -26.03 -9.59
CA MET A 247 0.93 -24.89 -8.98
C MET A 247 -0.57 -24.91 -9.25
N ALA A 248 -1.11 -25.97 -9.86
CA ALA A 248 -2.55 -26.10 -10.06
C ALA A 248 -3.30 -26.08 -8.71
N ALA A 249 -4.41 -25.37 -8.66
CA ALA A 249 -5.25 -25.25 -7.48
C ALA A 249 -6.70 -24.99 -7.89
N PRO A 250 -7.68 -25.55 -7.18
CA PRO A 250 -9.10 -25.36 -7.50
C PRO A 250 -9.66 -24.02 -7.00
N SER A 251 -8.96 -23.32 -6.09
CA SER A 251 -9.34 -21.97 -5.67
C SER A 251 -8.14 -21.20 -5.09
N PRO A 252 -8.22 -19.86 -4.98
CA PRO A 252 -7.14 -19.03 -4.44
C PRO A 252 -6.69 -19.46 -3.04
N ARG A 253 -7.66 -19.88 -2.20
CA ARG A 253 -7.43 -20.32 -0.82
C ARG A 253 -6.59 -21.60 -0.72
N HIS A 254 -6.62 -22.47 -1.73
CA HIS A 254 -5.80 -23.68 -1.73
C HIS A 254 -4.30 -23.39 -1.90
N LEU A 255 -3.95 -22.24 -2.49
CA LEU A 255 -2.55 -21.81 -2.60
C LEU A 255 -2.05 -21.11 -1.33
N LEU A 256 -2.95 -20.64 -0.46
CA LEU A 256 -2.58 -19.90 0.74
C LEU A 256 -1.73 -20.73 1.71
N SER A 257 -2.01 -22.03 1.85
CA SER A 257 -1.21 -22.92 2.71
C SER A 257 0.24 -23.06 2.22
N ARG A 258 0.44 -23.11 0.91
CA ARG A 258 1.79 -23.15 0.30
C ARG A 258 2.52 -21.82 0.48
N LEU A 259 1.83 -20.71 0.22
CA LEU A 259 2.36 -19.36 0.39
C LEU A 259 2.72 -19.06 1.86
N LEU A 260 1.92 -19.54 2.81
CA LEU A 260 2.17 -19.42 4.26
C LEU A 260 3.43 -20.18 4.70
N LEU A 261 3.67 -21.35 4.12
CA LEU A 261 4.82 -22.21 4.47
C LEU A 261 6.10 -21.84 3.70
N THR A 262 6.02 -20.86 2.81
CA THR A 262 7.19 -20.40 2.05
C THR A 262 8.04 -19.51 2.94
N ALA A 263 9.32 -19.87 3.10
CA ALA A 263 10.27 -19.04 3.85
C ALA A 263 10.61 -17.78 3.04
N ASP A 264 10.10 -16.64 3.48
CA ASP A 264 10.33 -15.33 2.89
C ASP A 264 10.65 -14.27 3.97
N ASP A 265 10.70 -13.00 3.57
CA ASP A 265 10.90 -11.84 4.46
C ASP A 265 9.58 -11.35 5.11
N GLY A 266 8.53 -12.19 5.10
CA GLY A 266 7.22 -11.92 5.71
C GLY A 266 6.25 -11.12 4.84
N HIS A 267 6.53 -10.95 3.55
CA HIS A 267 5.69 -10.21 2.60
C HIS A 267 4.71 -11.11 1.84
N VAL A 268 5.12 -12.32 1.46
CA VAL A 268 4.32 -13.30 0.73
C VAL A 268 2.98 -13.52 1.42
N VAL A 269 3.00 -13.89 2.70
CA VAL A 269 1.78 -14.22 3.45
C VAL A 269 0.84 -13.02 3.55
N LYS A 270 1.37 -11.80 3.68
CA LYS A 270 0.59 -10.57 3.74
C LYS A 270 -0.10 -10.29 2.42
N THR A 271 0.62 -10.40 1.31
CA THR A 271 0.06 -10.22 -0.03
C THR A 271 -0.90 -11.33 -0.42
N ALA A 272 -0.61 -12.59 -0.07
CA ALA A 272 -1.51 -13.71 -0.28
C ALA A 272 -2.84 -13.50 0.46
N ARG A 273 -2.77 -13.08 1.74
CA ARG A 273 -3.96 -12.72 2.53
C ARG A 273 -4.72 -11.55 1.89
N ALA A 274 -4.01 -10.51 1.44
CA ALA A 274 -4.60 -9.37 0.75
C ALA A 274 -5.43 -9.78 -0.47
N LEU A 275 -4.85 -10.60 -1.33
CA LEU A 275 -5.50 -11.08 -2.56
C LEU A 275 -6.74 -11.94 -2.26
N VAL A 276 -6.68 -12.78 -1.22
CA VAL A 276 -7.84 -13.57 -0.79
C VAL A 276 -8.95 -12.67 -0.25
N VAL A 277 -8.63 -11.69 0.59
CA VAL A 277 -9.62 -10.72 1.11
C VAL A 277 -10.23 -9.91 -0.05
N ALA A 278 -9.41 -9.47 -1.00
CA ALA A 278 -9.89 -8.75 -2.18
C ALA A 278 -10.85 -9.62 -3.01
N SER A 279 -10.51 -10.88 -3.25
CA SER A 279 -11.36 -11.84 -3.96
C SER A 279 -12.72 -12.01 -3.28
N ASP A 280 -12.73 -12.23 -1.96
CA ASP A 280 -13.97 -12.45 -1.22
C ASP A 280 -14.85 -11.20 -1.12
N LEU A 281 -14.27 -10.02 -0.85
CA LEU A 281 -15.01 -8.76 -0.81
C LEU A 281 -15.58 -8.39 -2.18
N SER A 282 -14.84 -8.69 -3.26
CA SER A 282 -15.26 -8.37 -4.62
C SER A 282 -16.37 -9.28 -5.14
N ARG A 283 -16.51 -10.50 -4.58
CA ARG A 283 -17.46 -11.51 -5.08
C ARG A 283 -18.90 -11.01 -5.12
N LYS A 284 -19.34 -10.25 -4.10
CA LYS A 284 -20.70 -9.69 -4.04
C LYS A 284 -20.98 -8.59 -5.07
N TRP A 285 -19.93 -8.03 -5.68
CA TRP A 285 -19.99 -6.92 -6.63
C TRP A 285 -19.70 -7.35 -8.07
N HIS A 286 -19.85 -8.65 -8.36
CA HIS A 286 -19.66 -9.18 -9.71
C HIS A 286 -20.45 -8.38 -10.76
N GLY A 287 -19.80 -8.05 -11.88
CA GLY A 287 -20.40 -7.30 -12.98
C GLY A 287 -20.32 -5.76 -12.83
N ARG A 288 -19.87 -5.23 -11.69
CA ARG A 288 -19.55 -3.80 -11.58
C ARG A 288 -18.41 -3.43 -12.53
N SER A 289 -18.49 -2.23 -13.12
CA SER A 289 -17.51 -1.74 -14.10
C SER A 289 -16.09 -1.55 -13.54
N TRP A 290 -15.93 -1.52 -12.21
CA TRP A 290 -14.66 -1.40 -11.53
C TRP A 290 -13.99 -2.74 -11.20
N ILE A 291 -14.69 -3.87 -11.40
CA ILE A 291 -14.09 -5.20 -11.25
C ILE A 291 -13.13 -5.43 -12.42
N ARG A 292 -11.85 -5.65 -12.09
CA ARG A 292 -10.73 -5.91 -13.02
C ARG A 292 -10.11 -7.29 -12.86
N ILE A 293 -10.41 -8.00 -11.78
CA ILE A 293 -10.09 -9.42 -11.59
C ILE A 293 -11.40 -10.17 -11.42
N ALA A 294 -11.88 -10.79 -12.51
CA ALA A 294 -13.19 -11.42 -12.55
C ALA A 294 -13.07 -12.95 -12.64
N GLY A 295 -13.85 -13.65 -11.81
CA GLY A 295 -13.89 -15.11 -11.77
C GLY A 295 -12.77 -15.74 -10.92
N ASP A 296 -13.06 -16.93 -10.37
CA ASP A 296 -12.13 -17.62 -9.48
C ASP A 296 -10.83 -18.02 -10.19
N ASP A 297 -10.89 -18.37 -11.47
CA ASP A 297 -9.71 -18.73 -12.28
C ASP A 297 -8.70 -17.58 -12.38
N ALA A 298 -9.18 -16.33 -12.54
CA ALA A 298 -8.31 -15.16 -12.57
C ALA A 298 -7.61 -14.94 -11.23
N TRP A 299 -8.34 -15.09 -10.12
CA TRP A 299 -7.77 -15.01 -8.77
C TRP A 299 -6.78 -16.14 -8.48
N VAL A 300 -7.05 -17.37 -8.93
CA VAL A 300 -6.11 -18.50 -8.84
C VAL A 300 -4.84 -18.15 -9.59
N LYS A 301 -4.94 -17.62 -10.81
CA LYS A 301 -3.79 -17.27 -11.63
C LYS A 301 -2.95 -16.16 -11.01
N VAL A 302 -3.57 -15.14 -10.43
CA VAL A 302 -2.86 -14.10 -9.66
C VAL A 302 -2.10 -14.69 -8.45
N MET A 303 -2.73 -15.62 -7.72
CA MET A 303 -2.06 -16.31 -6.61
C MET A 303 -0.92 -17.24 -7.09
N GLN A 304 -1.05 -17.85 -8.26
CA GLN A 304 0.02 -18.62 -8.89
C GLN A 304 1.18 -17.72 -9.32
N MET A 305 0.90 -16.53 -9.88
CA MET A 305 1.93 -15.54 -10.18
C MET A 305 2.70 -15.19 -8.91
N LEU A 306 2.01 -14.90 -7.80
CA LEU A 306 2.67 -14.64 -6.51
C LEU A 306 3.50 -15.83 -6.03
N LEU A 307 2.98 -17.06 -6.14
CA LEU A 307 3.73 -18.25 -5.75
C LEU A 307 4.99 -18.43 -6.60
N SER A 308 4.92 -18.13 -7.89
CA SER A 308 6.07 -18.23 -8.81
C SER A 308 7.22 -17.26 -8.49
N THR A 309 6.97 -16.23 -7.66
CA THR A 309 8.02 -15.29 -7.21
C THR A 309 8.74 -15.75 -5.96
N VAL A 310 8.34 -16.88 -5.36
CA VAL A 310 8.92 -17.37 -4.10
C VAL A 310 9.12 -18.88 -4.01
N ASP A 311 8.57 -19.64 -4.96
CA ASP A 311 8.74 -21.09 -5.04
C ASP A 311 10.14 -21.49 -5.52
N ARG A 312 11.06 -21.72 -4.57
CA ARG A 312 12.48 -22.02 -4.82
C ARG A 312 12.76 -23.40 -5.44
N ARG A 313 11.75 -24.28 -5.54
CA ARG A 313 11.98 -25.71 -5.82
C ARG A 313 12.75 -25.97 -7.11
N ASP A 314 12.62 -25.10 -8.10
CA ASP A 314 13.29 -25.21 -9.40
C ASP A 314 13.79 -23.84 -9.90
N ASP A 315 14.12 -22.91 -9.00
CA ASP A 315 14.45 -21.53 -9.37
C ASP A 315 15.69 -21.01 -8.63
N GLN A 316 16.83 -21.04 -9.33
CA GLN A 316 18.11 -20.58 -8.79
C GLN A 316 18.10 -19.09 -8.45
N TRP A 317 17.36 -18.27 -9.22
CA TRP A 317 17.26 -16.83 -8.96
C TRP A 317 16.60 -16.55 -7.61
N LEU A 318 15.56 -17.33 -7.25
CA LEU A 318 14.94 -17.29 -5.94
C LEU A 318 15.85 -17.85 -4.83
N CYS A 319 16.63 -18.88 -5.12
CA CYS A 319 17.63 -19.44 -4.18
C CYS A 319 18.72 -18.41 -3.81
N ASP A 320 19.04 -17.49 -4.72
CA ASP A 320 19.98 -16.39 -4.48
C ASP A 320 19.35 -15.24 -3.64
N GLY A 321 18.13 -15.42 -3.14
CA GLY A 321 17.41 -14.45 -2.31
C GLY A 321 16.78 -13.29 -3.09
N LYS A 322 16.71 -13.37 -4.42
CA LYS A 322 16.06 -12.38 -5.27
C LYS A 322 14.63 -12.84 -5.50
N GLN A 323 13.65 -12.13 -4.95
CA GLN A 323 12.23 -12.54 -4.97
C GLN A 323 11.29 -11.43 -5.47
N TRP A 324 11.75 -10.18 -5.45
CA TRP A 324 10.93 -9.00 -5.73
C TRP A 324 11.63 -8.08 -6.75
N VAL A 325 10.83 -7.43 -7.60
CA VAL A 325 11.29 -6.21 -8.27
C VAL A 325 11.12 -5.01 -7.33
N ARG A 326 11.86 -3.93 -7.59
CA ARG A 326 11.84 -2.70 -6.80
C ARG A 326 11.77 -1.51 -7.75
N GLY A 327 10.57 -1.06 -8.12
CA GLY A 327 10.39 -0.09 -9.20
C GLY A 327 9.89 -0.72 -10.49
N ALA A 328 8.76 -1.42 -10.45
CA ALA A 328 8.23 -2.17 -11.59
C ALA A 328 8.03 -1.37 -12.89
N GLY A 329 7.94 -0.03 -12.84
CA GLY A 329 7.90 0.83 -14.02
C GLY A 329 9.26 1.20 -14.62
N PHE A 330 10.37 0.89 -13.92
CA PHE A 330 11.74 1.12 -14.39
C PHE A 330 12.30 -0.15 -15.04
N GLN A 331 12.89 -0.02 -16.22
CA GLN A 331 13.45 -1.16 -16.97
C GLN A 331 14.59 -1.85 -16.21
N GLU A 332 15.36 -1.07 -15.45
CA GLU A 332 16.45 -1.51 -14.59
C GLU A 332 16.01 -2.55 -13.55
N ALA A 333 14.77 -2.45 -13.06
CA ALA A 333 14.22 -3.39 -12.08
C ALA A 333 14.11 -4.82 -12.61
N TRP A 334 13.97 -4.97 -13.94
CA TRP A 334 13.68 -6.23 -14.61
C TRP A 334 14.92 -6.91 -15.22
N GLN A 335 16.06 -6.21 -15.31
CA GLN A 335 17.28 -6.72 -15.96
C GLN A 335 17.79 -8.02 -15.35
N ALA A 336 17.64 -8.18 -14.03
CA ALA A 336 18.08 -9.37 -13.32
C ALA A 336 17.00 -10.45 -13.22
N VAL A 337 15.76 -10.18 -13.63
CA VAL A 337 14.64 -11.14 -13.50
C VAL A 337 14.72 -12.16 -14.65
N PRO A 338 14.59 -13.47 -14.36
CA PRO A 338 14.56 -14.50 -15.39
C PRO A 338 13.46 -14.27 -16.44
N ILE A 339 13.76 -14.62 -17.68
CA ILE A 339 12.76 -14.67 -18.75
C ILE A 339 11.85 -15.89 -18.59
N MET A 340 10.62 -15.79 -19.09
CA MET A 340 9.73 -16.94 -19.21
C MET A 340 10.31 -17.92 -20.24
N GLU A 341 10.28 -19.21 -19.93
CA GLU A 341 10.66 -20.30 -20.85
C GLU A 341 9.64 -20.52 -21.97
#